data_AF-A0A955FVE2-F1
#
_entry.id   AF-A0A955FVE2-F1
#
_cell.length_a   1.000
_cell.length_b   1.000
_cell.length_c   1.000
_cell.angle_alpha   90.00
_cell.angle_beta   90.00
_cell.angle_gamma   90.00
#
_symmetry.space_group_name_H-M   'P 1'
#
loop_
_entity.id
_entity.type
_entity.pdbx_description
1 polymer ?
#
loop_
_entity_poly.entity_id
_entity_poly.type
_entity_poly.pdbx_seq_one_letter_code
_entity_poly.pdbx_strand_id
1 'polypeptide(L)'
;MSKKLKNIKKTAIKNNWRFKILLCLVVLIAASCLFSTQITQALRILDWHLFKEYLSLVFSWPTAIVIVGLVFMSKFHSALDSFLTNANYVKAGMFEAGVQSNKNGGTNAVDEQVRENLEQIGITFTDEQLKQIEDSFQSLVDDNNQKAANIQNKDNMIEWLAERTVQFEFKYLDLHLVPRTKFALAGLININKKLVDFMNDVIMDNGVADATHERNAVLQALQENELIEVKSGQVSITDKGRRFLDFIGLARRG
;
A
#
# COMPACT_ATOMS: atom_id res chain seq x y z
N MET A 1 50.38 -24.12 19.35
CA MET A 1 49.76 -23.91 20.68
C MET A 1 48.56 -22.94 20.72
N SER A 2 48.21 -22.25 19.63
CA SER A 2 47.22 -21.14 19.62
C SER A 2 45.72 -21.55 19.53
N LYS A 3 45.38 -22.71 18.94
CA LYS A 3 43.96 -23.12 18.77
C LYS A 3 43.28 -23.61 20.07
N LYS A 4 44.02 -24.23 21.00
CA LYS A 4 43.45 -24.80 22.24
C LYS A 4 43.00 -23.70 23.22
N LEU A 5 43.75 -22.59 23.32
CA LEU A 5 43.42 -21.43 24.15
C LEU A 5 42.20 -20.64 23.63
N LYS A 6 42.01 -20.56 22.30
CA LYS A 6 40.81 -19.92 21.71
C LYS A 6 39.52 -20.69 22.02
N ASN A 7 39.57 -22.03 22.04
CA ASN A 7 38.39 -22.84 22.34
C ASN A 7 37.95 -22.76 23.81
N ILE A 8 38.91 -22.65 24.76
CA ILE A 8 38.60 -22.52 26.20
C ILE A 8 37.98 -21.15 26.52
N LYS A 9 38.44 -20.07 25.88
CA LYS A 9 37.80 -18.75 26.05
C LYS A 9 36.37 -18.72 25.49
N LYS A 10 36.12 -19.41 24.37
CA LYS A 10 34.79 -19.44 23.74
C LYS A 10 33.77 -20.22 24.57
N THR A 11 34.17 -21.28 25.26
CA THR A 11 33.29 -22.03 26.18
C THR A 11 33.03 -21.27 27.49
N ALA A 12 34.02 -20.55 28.04
CA ALA A 12 33.83 -19.73 29.23
C ALA A 12 32.85 -18.56 28.99
N ILE A 13 32.91 -17.90 27.84
CA ILE A 13 32.00 -16.79 27.48
C ILE A 13 30.56 -17.29 27.29
N LYS A 14 30.38 -18.47 26.68
CA LYS A 14 29.05 -19.05 26.44
C LYS A 14 28.32 -19.44 27.73
N ASN A 15 29.05 -19.89 28.76
CA ASN A 15 28.45 -20.25 30.04
C ASN A 15 28.02 -19.02 30.86
N ASN A 16 28.73 -17.90 30.75
CA ASN A 16 28.37 -16.67 31.46
C ASN A 16 27.03 -16.08 30.97
N TRP A 17 26.76 -16.17 29.66
CA TRP A 17 25.49 -15.69 29.09
C TRP A 17 24.29 -16.52 29.54
N ARG A 18 24.42 -17.85 29.59
CA ARG A 18 23.36 -18.75 30.08
C ARG A 18 23.03 -18.53 31.55
N PHE A 19 24.05 -18.26 32.38
CA PHE A 19 23.83 -17.97 33.80
C PHE A 19 23.08 -16.64 34.01
N LYS A 20 23.42 -15.61 33.24
CA LYS A 20 22.70 -14.31 33.29
C LYS A 20 21.24 -14.43 32.88
N ILE A 21 20.92 -15.21 31.86
CA ILE A 21 19.53 -15.46 31.43
C ILE A 21 18.75 -16.19 32.52
N LEU A 22 19.34 -17.23 33.10
CA LEU A 22 18.69 -18.02 34.15
C LEU A 22 18.42 -17.16 35.39
N LEU A 23 19.39 -16.32 35.79
CA LEU A 23 19.24 -15.37 36.88
C LEU A 23 18.10 -14.37 36.60
N CYS A 24 18.03 -13.84 35.38
CA CYS A 24 17.00 -12.88 34.98
C CYS A 24 15.60 -13.50 34.99
N LEU A 25 15.47 -14.76 34.54
CA LEU A 25 14.22 -15.52 34.62
C LEU A 25 13.78 -15.77 36.07
N VAL A 26 14.71 -16.15 36.95
CA VAL A 26 14.40 -16.36 38.38
C VAL A 26 13.94 -15.07 39.05
N VAL A 27 14.59 -13.94 38.75
CA VAL A 27 14.18 -12.62 39.26
C VAL A 27 12.81 -12.22 38.74
N LEU A 28 12.51 -12.47 37.45
CA LEU A 28 11.20 -12.22 36.87
C LEU A 28 10.09 -13.06 37.53
N ILE A 29 10.32 -14.36 37.72
CA ILE A 29 9.36 -15.25 38.38
C ILE A 29 9.14 -14.82 39.83
N ALA A 30 10.20 -14.48 40.55
CA ALA A 30 10.11 -13.99 41.92
C ALA A 30 9.33 -12.65 42.00
N ALA A 31 9.59 -11.73 41.09
CA ALA A 31 8.87 -10.46 41.00
C ALA A 31 7.39 -10.68 40.68
N SER A 32 7.06 -11.58 39.74
CA SER A 32 5.67 -11.94 39.42
C SER A 32 4.96 -12.58 40.60
N CYS A 33 5.63 -13.46 41.35
CA CYS A 33 5.07 -14.06 42.57
C CYS A 33 4.80 -13.00 43.64
N LEU A 34 5.76 -12.11 43.92
CA LEU A 34 5.58 -11.03 44.89
C LEU A 34 4.49 -10.04 44.47
N PHE A 35 4.37 -9.75 43.17
CA PHE A 35 3.31 -8.90 42.65
C PHE A 35 1.93 -9.55 42.80
N SER A 36 1.84 -10.87 42.57
CA SER A 36 0.58 -11.61 42.73
C SER A 36 0.10 -11.63 44.19
N THR A 37 0.99 -11.77 45.16
CA THR A 37 0.61 -11.82 46.58
C THR A 37 0.17 -10.45 47.10
N GLN A 38 0.83 -9.37 46.65
CA GLN A 38 0.43 -7.99 46.94
C GLN A 38 -0.95 -7.66 46.34
N ILE A 39 -1.18 -8.07 45.09
CA ILE A 39 -2.50 -7.93 44.45
C ILE A 39 -3.57 -8.72 45.19
N THR A 40 -3.27 -9.94 45.65
CA THR A 40 -4.26 -10.78 46.35
C THR A 40 -4.63 -10.17 47.71
N GLN A 41 -3.68 -9.53 48.41
CA GLN A 41 -3.96 -8.82 49.67
C GLN A 41 -4.74 -7.53 49.43
N ALA A 42 -4.43 -6.77 48.37
CA ALA A 42 -5.19 -5.59 47.98
C ALA A 42 -6.62 -5.93 47.54
N LEU A 43 -6.81 -7.03 46.80
CA LEU A 43 -8.12 -7.50 46.34
C LEU A 43 -9.00 -8.08 47.47
N ARG A 44 -8.41 -8.48 48.61
CA ARG A 44 -9.18 -9.00 49.75
C ARG A 44 -9.90 -7.89 50.54
N ILE A 45 -9.45 -6.64 50.40
CA ILE A 45 -10.02 -5.45 51.05
C ILE A 45 -10.94 -4.68 50.09
N LEU A 46 -10.79 -4.90 48.78
CA LEU A 46 -11.63 -4.26 47.77
C LEU A 46 -12.98 -4.97 47.70
N ASP A 47 -14.05 -4.23 48.02
CA ASP A 47 -15.42 -4.67 47.76
C ASP A 47 -15.54 -5.13 46.30
N TRP A 48 -15.99 -6.37 46.10
CA TRP A 48 -16.12 -6.98 44.77
C TRP A 48 -16.96 -6.14 43.82
N HIS A 49 -17.86 -5.32 44.38
CA HIS A 49 -18.64 -4.33 43.66
C HIS A 49 -17.76 -3.22 43.02
N LEU A 50 -16.83 -2.64 43.78
CA LEU A 50 -15.88 -1.63 43.29
C LEU A 50 -14.95 -2.23 42.24
N PHE A 51 -14.52 -3.48 42.41
CA PHE A 51 -13.71 -4.17 41.40
C PHE A 51 -14.45 -4.33 40.07
N LYS A 52 -15.74 -4.71 40.10
CA LYS A 52 -16.56 -4.81 38.88
C LYS A 52 -16.76 -3.47 38.20
N GLU A 53 -17.01 -2.40 38.95
CA GLU A 53 -17.15 -1.05 38.39
C GLU A 53 -15.86 -0.58 37.74
N TYR A 54 -14.72 -0.81 38.40
CA TYR A 54 -13.41 -0.47 37.85
C TYR A 54 -13.06 -1.29 36.60
N LEU A 55 -13.38 -2.59 36.62
CA LEU A 55 -13.18 -3.45 35.45
C LEU A 55 -14.09 -3.02 34.29
N SER A 56 -15.34 -2.66 34.56
CA SER A 56 -16.26 -2.12 33.55
C SER A 56 -15.81 -0.76 33.01
N LEU A 57 -15.13 0.05 33.82
CA LEU A 57 -14.52 1.32 33.40
C LEU A 57 -13.31 1.07 32.48
N VAL A 58 -12.43 0.12 32.83
CA VAL A 58 -11.28 -0.25 32.00
C VAL A 58 -11.72 -0.93 30.70
N PHE A 59 -12.78 -1.74 30.71
CA PHE A 59 -13.39 -2.31 29.50
C PHE A 59 -14.43 -1.41 28.84
N SER A 60 -14.57 -0.17 29.27
CA SER A 60 -15.51 0.76 28.66
C SER A 60 -15.08 1.10 27.22
N TRP A 61 -16.06 1.40 26.38
CA TRP A 61 -15.86 1.80 24.99
C TRP A 61 -14.82 2.92 24.79
N PRO A 62 -14.76 3.97 25.62
CA PRO A 62 -13.71 4.99 25.54
C PRO A 62 -12.29 4.42 25.66
N THR A 63 -12.07 3.50 26.59
CA THR A 63 -10.74 2.88 26.80
C THR A 63 -10.35 2.00 25.62
N ALA A 64 -11.31 1.25 25.06
CA ALA A 64 -11.10 0.46 23.84
C ALA A 64 -10.70 1.36 22.65
N ILE A 65 -11.36 2.50 22.48
CA ILE A 65 -11.03 3.49 21.44
C ILE A 65 -9.60 4.01 21.63
N VAL A 66 -9.18 4.30 22.86
CA VAL A 66 -7.80 4.77 23.14
C VAL A 66 -6.77 3.70 22.79
N ILE A 67 -7.02 2.43 23.15
CA ILE A 67 -6.11 1.32 22.84
C ILE A 67 -6.01 1.11 21.32
N VAL A 68 -7.15 1.08 20.62
CA VAL A 68 -7.18 0.97 19.15
C VAL A 68 -6.47 2.16 18.50
N GLY A 69 -6.71 3.38 19.00
CA GLY A 69 -6.05 4.60 18.54
C GLY A 69 -4.54 4.56 18.72
N LEU A 70 -4.05 4.06 19.86
CA LEU A 70 -2.61 3.89 20.12
C LEU A 70 -1.97 2.86 19.19
N VAL A 71 -2.62 1.71 18.97
CA VAL A 71 -2.15 0.68 18.04
C VAL A 71 -2.12 1.23 16.60
N PHE A 72 -3.17 1.95 16.20
CA PHE A 72 -3.25 2.61 14.90
C PHE A 72 -2.14 3.65 14.74
N MET A 73 -1.91 4.52 15.74
CA MET A 73 -0.84 5.53 15.72
C MET A 73 0.55 4.90 15.57
N SER A 74 0.82 3.81 16.28
CA SER A 74 2.10 3.11 16.18
C SER A 74 2.34 2.52 14.78
N LYS A 75 1.30 1.89 14.20
CA LYS A 75 1.34 1.36 12.83
C LYS A 75 1.44 2.47 11.79
N PHE A 76 0.71 3.57 12.00
CA PHE A 76 0.70 4.73 11.12
C PHE A 76 2.06 5.44 11.12
N HIS A 77 2.71 5.57 12.28
CA HIS A 77 4.07 6.11 12.37
C HIS A 77 5.07 5.28 11.55
N SER A 78 4.99 3.95 11.65
CA SER A 78 5.83 3.05 10.85
C SER A 78 5.57 3.17 9.33
N ALA A 79 4.31 3.39 8.94
CA ALA A 79 3.93 3.62 7.56
C ALA A 79 4.39 5.01 7.06
N LEU A 80 4.31 6.05 7.91
CA LEU A 80 4.83 7.38 7.60
C LEU A 80 6.34 7.38 7.41
N ASP A 81 7.10 6.70 8.28
CA ASP A 81 8.55 6.59 8.12
C ASP A 81 8.90 5.87 6.81
N SER A 82 8.17 4.80 6.47
CA SER A 82 8.33 4.10 5.20
C SER A 82 7.97 4.98 3.99
N PHE A 83 6.93 5.81 4.11
CA PHE A 83 6.54 6.75 3.07
C PHE A 83 7.54 7.89 2.92
N LEU A 84 8.04 8.48 4.01
CA LEU A 84 9.01 9.57 3.98
C LEU A 84 10.37 9.12 3.46
N THR A 85 10.83 7.93 3.84
CA THR A 85 12.06 7.34 3.29
C THR A 85 11.94 7.09 1.79
N ASN A 86 10.80 6.58 1.31
CA ASN A 86 10.53 6.43 -0.12
C ASN A 86 10.34 7.77 -0.85
N ALA A 87 9.67 8.74 -0.24
CA ALA A 87 9.44 10.06 -0.83
C ALA A 87 10.73 10.87 -0.97
N ASN A 88 11.67 10.74 -0.02
CA ASN A 88 13.01 11.32 -0.13
C ASN A 88 13.80 10.70 -1.28
N TYR A 89 13.61 9.40 -1.56
CA TYR A 89 14.21 8.74 -2.72
C TYR A 89 13.63 9.27 -4.04
N VAL A 90 12.32 9.51 -4.10
CA VAL A 90 11.63 10.05 -5.30
C VAL A 90 11.98 11.52 -5.55
N LYS A 91 12.09 12.34 -4.50
CA LYS A 91 12.49 13.76 -4.64
C LYS A 91 13.98 13.93 -4.98
N ALA A 92 14.87 13.08 -4.47
CA ALA A 92 16.27 13.09 -4.86
C ALA A 92 16.46 12.61 -6.31
N GLY A 93 15.75 11.55 -6.72
CA GLY A 93 15.84 10.99 -8.07
C GLY A 93 15.32 11.91 -9.17
N MET A 94 14.20 12.63 -8.96
CA MET A 94 13.67 13.54 -9.99
C MET A 94 14.47 14.85 -10.12
N PHE A 95 15.12 15.32 -9.04
CA PHE A 95 15.93 16.54 -9.10
C PHE A 95 17.31 16.28 -9.75
N GLU A 96 17.90 15.11 -9.55
CA GLU A 96 19.15 14.72 -10.24
C GLU A 96 18.91 14.30 -11.70
N ALA A 97 17.79 13.63 -12.01
CA ALA A 97 17.44 13.28 -13.39
C ALA A 97 17.04 14.49 -14.25
N GLY A 98 16.41 15.51 -13.66
CA GLY A 98 16.04 16.75 -14.36
C GLY A 98 17.22 17.66 -14.71
N VAL A 99 18.33 17.58 -13.97
CA VAL A 99 19.52 18.42 -14.21
C VAL A 99 20.51 17.77 -15.19
N GLN A 100 20.50 16.44 -15.35
CA GLN A 100 21.34 15.76 -16.34
C GLN A 100 20.71 15.63 -17.73
N SER A 101 19.39 15.79 -17.88
CA SER A 101 18.74 15.67 -19.20
C SER A 101 18.90 16.91 -20.10
N ASN A 102 19.55 17.99 -19.64
CA ASN A 102 19.83 19.19 -20.46
C ASN A 102 21.33 19.45 -20.74
N LYS A 103 22.19 18.46 -20.51
CA LYS A 103 23.60 18.48 -20.95
C LYS A 103 23.97 17.07 -21.42
N ASN A 104 23.78 16.81 -22.71
CA ASN A 104 24.62 15.96 -23.57
C ASN A 104 23.82 15.50 -24.80
N GLY A 105 23.63 16.44 -25.73
CA GLY A 105 23.61 16.06 -27.15
C GLY A 105 25.05 16.10 -27.65
N GLY A 106 25.63 14.94 -27.98
CA GLY A 106 26.95 14.86 -28.63
C GLY A 106 27.91 13.83 -28.04
N THR A 107 27.59 12.54 -28.12
CA THR A 107 28.38 11.41 -27.60
C THR A 107 29.65 11.06 -28.39
N ASN A 108 30.12 11.90 -29.32
CA ASN A 108 31.35 11.61 -30.09
C ASN A 108 32.46 12.67 -29.93
N ALA A 109 32.23 13.74 -29.16
CA ALA A 109 33.20 14.84 -28.98
C ALA A 109 33.75 14.95 -27.55
N VAL A 110 33.13 14.27 -26.59
CA VAL A 110 33.51 14.34 -25.17
C VAL A 110 34.74 13.47 -24.88
N ASP A 111 34.91 12.35 -25.57
CA ASP A 111 36.04 11.44 -25.34
C ASP A 111 37.39 12.05 -25.75
N GLU A 112 37.42 12.87 -26.80
CA GLU A 112 38.65 13.52 -27.28
C GLU A 112 39.06 14.68 -26.34
N GLN A 113 38.07 15.45 -25.85
CA GLN A 113 38.30 16.61 -25.00
C GLN A 113 38.68 16.23 -23.56
N VAL A 114 38.25 15.05 -23.09
CA VAL A 114 38.65 14.49 -21.80
C VAL A 114 40.06 13.91 -21.89
N ARG A 115 40.46 13.29 -23.01
CA ARG A 115 41.84 12.82 -23.23
C ARG A 115 42.84 13.98 -23.28
N GLU A 116 42.55 15.06 -24.00
CA GLU A 116 43.45 16.22 -24.08
C GLU A 116 43.63 16.93 -22.72
N ASN A 117 42.59 17.00 -21.89
CA ASN A 117 42.69 17.62 -20.56
C ASN A 117 43.40 16.73 -19.53
N LEU A 118 43.36 15.39 -19.69
CA LEU A 118 44.09 14.46 -18.81
C LEU A 118 45.60 14.44 -19.09
N GLU A 119 46.00 14.62 -20.35
CA GLU A 119 47.42 14.76 -20.72
C GLU A 119 48.04 16.07 -20.20
N GLN A 120 47.27 17.16 -20.08
CA GLN A 120 47.74 18.43 -19.50
C GLN A 120 47.98 18.40 -17.97
N ILE A 121 47.38 17.45 -17.24
CA ILE A 121 47.47 17.39 -15.76
C ILE A 121 48.58 16.42 -15.28
N GLY A 122 49.26 15.70 -16.18
CA GLY A 122 50.43 14.88 -15.84
C GLY A 122 50.12 13.66 -14.96
N ILE A 123 48.86 13.23 -14.90
CA ILE A 123 48.45 12.01 -14.22
C ILE A 123 48.45 10.88 -15.25
N THR A 124 49.58 10.20 -15.39
CA THR A 124 49.66 8.95 -16.15
C THR A 124 48.95 7.86 -15.36
N PHE A 125 47.69 7.59 -15.73
CA PHE A 125 47.03 6.37 -15.29
C PHE A 125 47.80 5.17 -15.83
N THR A 126 48.13 4.25 -14.95
CA THR A 126 48.64 2.94 -15.37
C THR A 126 47.53 2.19 -16.11
N ASP A 127 47.90 1.33 -17.07
CA ASP A 127 46.92 0.53 -17.84
C ASP A 127 46.00 -0.28 -16.92
N GLU A 128 46.49 -0.70 -15.74
CA GLU A 128 45.67 -1.36 -14.71
C GLU A 128 44.62 -0.43 -14.08
N GLN A 129 44.91 0.84 -13.87
CA GLN A 129 43.94 1.81 -13.32
C GLN A 129 42.88 2.16 -14.36
N LEU A 130 43.26 2.32 -15.62
CA LEU A 130 42.32 2.51 -16.73
C LEU A 130 41.37 1.32 -16.85
N LYS A 131 41.89 0.10 -16.73
CA LYS A 131 41.08 -1.12 -16.76
C LYS A 131 40.12 -1.21 -15.56
N GLN A 132 40.58 -0.85 -14.36
CA GLN A 132 39.71 -0.81 -13.17
C GLN A 132 38.60 0.23 -13.30
N ILE A 133 38.87 1.39 -13.90
CA ILE A 133 37.89 2.44 -14.13
C ILE A 133 36.85 1.95 -15.14
N GLU A 134 37.28 1.33 -16.24
CA GLU A 134 36.39 0.76 -17.25
C GLU A 134 35.50 -0.35 -16.68
N ASP A 135 36.09 -1.30 -15.94
CA ASP A 135 35.35 -2.39 -15.28
C ASP A 135 34.33 -1.83 -14.26
N SER A 136 34.72 -0.78 -13.52
CA SER A 136 33.83 -0.12 -12.56
C SER A 136 32.68 0.62 -13.27
N PHE A 137 32.97 1.30 -14.38
CA PHE A 137 31.97 2.00 -15.17
C PHE A 137 30.98 1.03 -15.79
N GLN A 138 31.46 -0.06 -16.38
CA GLN A 138 30.61 -1.10 -16.97
C GLN A 138 29.71 -1.76 -15.90
N SER A 139 30.24 -2.02 -14.70
CA SER A 139 29.45 -2.57 -13.60
C SER A 139 28.32 -1.64 -13.14
N LEU A 140 28.53 -0.32 -13.17
CA LEU A 140 27.52 0.68 -12.82
C LEU A 140 26.44 0.78 -13.91
N VAL A 141 26.83 0.71 -15.19
CA VAL A 141 25.90 0.68 -16.31
C VAL A 141 25.00 -0.57 -16.22
N ASP A 142 25.58 -1.73 -15.94
CA ASP A 142 24.83 -2.98 -15.79
C ASP A 142 23.87 -2.96 -14.58
N ASP A 143 24.31 -2.44 -13.42
CA ASP A 143 23.45 -2.28 -12.23
C ASP A 143 22.31 -1.28 -12.48
N ASN A 144 22.57 -0.19 -13.22
CA ASN A 144 21.55 0.80 -13.54
C ASN A 144 20.54 0.27 -14.56
N ASN A 145 20.98 -0.50 -15.56
CA ASN A 145 20.11 -1.20 -16.50
C ASN A 145 19.23 -2.24 -15.78
N GLN A 146 19.79 -3.00 -14.82
CA GLN A 146 19.02 -3.92 -13.99
C GLN A 146 18.00 -3.20 -13.10
N LYS A 147 18.36 -2.05 -12.52
CA LYS A 147 17.44 -1.21 -11.74
C LYS A 147 16.30 -0.66 -12.60
N ALA A 148 16.60 -0.18 -13.81
CA ALA A 148 15.59 0.29 -14.76
C ALA A 148 14.61 -0.83 -15.15
N ALA A 149 15.11 -2.03 -15.45
CA ALA A 149 14.28 -3.21 -15.72
C ALA A 149 13.42 -3.61 -14.52
N ASN A 150 13.96 -3.53 -13.30
CA ASN A 150 13.22 -3.81 -12.07
C ASN A 150 12.13 -2.77 -11.79
N ILE A 151 12.34 -1.49 -12.12
CA ILE A 151 11.33 -0.44 -12.00
C ILE A 151 10.22 -0.68 -13.02
N GLN A 152 10.56 -0.92 -14.28
CA GLN A 152 9.57 -1.24 -15.32
C GLN A 152 8.73 -2.47 -14.96
N ASN A 153 9.34 -3.52 -14.40
CA ASN A 153 8.62 -4.69 -13.91
C ASN A 153 7.67 -4.36 -12.74
N LYS A 154 8.04 -3.43 -11.87
CA LYS A 154 7.17 -2.96 -10.77
C LYS A 154 6.01 -2.11 -11.29
N ASP A 155 6.25 -1.22 -12.25
CA ASP A 155 5.20 -0.40 -12.86
C ASP A 155 4.17 -1.29 -13.59
N ASN A 156 4.63 -2.27 -14.36
CA ASN A 156 3.79 -3.29 -14.97
C ASN A 156 2.99 -4.09 -13.92
N MET A 157 3.59 -4.38 -12.76
CA MET A 157 2.91 -5.07 -11.67
C MET A 157 1.83 -4.19 -11.02
N ILE A 158 2.07 -2.90 -10.86
CA ILE A 158 1.09 -1.94 -10.33
C ILE A 158 -0.08 -1.81 -11.29
N GLU A 159 0.18 -1.67 -12.60
CA GLU A 159 -0.85 -1.64 -13.63
C GLU A 159 -1.70 -2.91 -13.61
N TRP A 160 -1.05 -4.08 -13.57
CA TRP A 160 -1.74 -5.37 -13.44
C TRP A 160 -2.61 -5.47 -12.17
N LEU A 161 -2.11 -5.00 -11.03
CA LEU A 161 -2.88 -4.98 -9.77
C LEU A 161 -4.06 -4.01 -9.85
N ALA A 162 -3.89 -2.86 -10.47
CA ALA A 162 -4.95 -1.87 -10.67
C ALA A 162 -6.05 -2.45 -11.57
N GLU A 163 -5.69 -3.04 -12.71
CA GLU A 163 -6.63 -3.73 -13.59
C GLU A 163 -7.40 -4.84 -12.86
N ARG A 164 -6.69 -5.66 -12.08
CA ARG A 164 -7.29 -6.76 -11.34
C ARG A 164 -8.23 -6.28 -10.25
N THR A 165 -7.91 -5.17 -9.59
CA THR A 165 -8.80 -4.53 -8.59
C THR A 165 -10.11 -4.09 -9.25
N VAL A 166 -10.03 -3.46 -10.43
CA VAL A 166 -11.22 -3.07 -11.20
C VAL A 166 -12.05 -4.29 -11.61
N GLN A 167 -11.41 -5.39 -12.03
CA GLN A 167 -12.13 -6.63 -12.36
C GLN A 167 -12.87 -7.23 -11.16
N PHE A 168 -12.26 -7.20 -9.97
CA PHE A 168 -12.93 -7.65 -8.74
C PHE A 168 -14.12 -6.77 -8.39
N GLU A 169 -13.98 -5.45 -8.51
CA GLU A 169 -15.08 -4.51 -8.33
C GLU A 169 -16.23 -4.81 -9.30
N PHE A 170 -15.94 -4.99 -10.59
CA PHE A 170 -16.96 -5.33 -11.57
C PHE A 170 -17.61 -6.68 -11.28
N LYS A 171 -16.87 -7.67 -10.80
CA LYS A 171 -17.45 -8.95 -10.38
C LYS A 171 -18.37 -8.79 -9.17
N TYR A 172 -18.01 -7.93 -8.23
CA TYR A 172 -18.83 -7.59 -7.08
C TYR A 172 -20.13 -6.89 -7.50
N LEU A 173 -20.04 -5.91 -8.40
CA LEU A 173 -21.21 -5.22 -8.96
C LEU A 173 -22.10 -6.19 -9.74
N ASP A 174 -21.53 -7.09 -10.53
CA ASP A 174 -22.28 -8.12 -11.25
C ASP A 174 -23.05 -9.05 -10.29
N LEU A 175 -22.46 -9.38 -9.13
CA LEU A 175 -23.12 -10.23 -8.14
C LEU A 175 -24.26 -9.53 -7.40
N HIS A 176 -24.12 -8.24 -7.08
CA HIS A 176 -25.02 -7.53 -6.17
C HIS A 176 -26.03 -6.61 -6.88
N LEU A 177 -25.74 -6.14 -8.10
CA LEU A 177 -26.72 -5.40 -8.87
C LEU A 177 -27.78 -6.35 -9.40
N VAL A 178 -29.04 -6.04 -9.10
CA VAL A 178 -30.17 -6.79 -9.65
C VAL A 178 -30.22 -6.64 -11.18
N PRO A 179 -30.68 -7.67 -11.91
CA PRO A 179 -30.70 -7.65 -13.38
C PRO A 179 -31.36 -6.40 -13.98
N ARG A 180 -32.44 -5.90 -13.36
CA ARG A 180 -33.14 -4.68 -13.81
C ARG A 180 -32.23 -3.45 -13.81
N THR A 181 -31.38 -3.31 -12.80
CA THR A 181 -30.40 -2.22 -12.71
C THR A 181 -29.37 -2.29 -13.83
N LYS A 182 -28.92 -3.50 -14.19
CA LYS A 182 -28.00 -3.70 -15.33
C LYS A 182 -28.65 -3.36 -16.66
N PHE A 183 -29.90 -3.73 -16.86
CA PHE A 183 -30.65 -3.38 -18.08
C PHE A 183 -30.96 -1.87 -18.17
N ALA A 184 -31.32 -1.24 -17.05
CA ALA A 184 -31.50 0.21 -17.00
C ALA A 184 -30.21 0.94 -17.41
N LEU A 185 -29.06 0.49 -16.91
CA LEU A 185 -27.75 1.01 -17.32
C LEU A 185 -27.46 0.76 -18.80
N ALA A 186 -27.75 -0.44 -19.32
CA ALA A 186 -27.58 -0.76 -20.74
C ALA A 186 -28.44 0.13 -21.65
N GLY A 187 -29.61 0.57 -21.18
CA GLY A 187 -30.47 1.52 -21.88
C GLY A 187 -29.88 2.92 -22.08
N LEU A 188 -28.76 3.24 -21.42
CA LEU A 188 -28.06 4.54 -21.51
C LEU A 188 -26.83 4.53 -22.42
N ILE A 189 -26.44 3.40 -23.01
CA ILE A 189 -25.17 3.26 -23.77
C ILE A 189 -25.05 4.28 -24.92
N ASN A 190 -26.17 4.54 -25.59
CA ASN A 190 -26.21 5.28 -26.85
C ASN A 190 -26.88 6.65 -26.75
N ILE A 191 -27.56 6.96 -25.63
CA ILE A 191 -28.40 8.16 -25.52
C ILE A 191 -28.35 8.68 -24.08
N ASN A 192 -28.00 9.95 -23.92
CA ASN A 192 -28.22 10.68 -22.67
C ASN A 192 -29.72 10.95 -22.55
N LYS A 193 -30.33 10.56 -21.43
CA LYS A 193 -31.78 10.70 -21.23
C LYS A 193 -32.07 11.76 -20.19
N LYS A 194 -33.22 12.43 -20.30
CA LYS A 194 -33.71 13.22 -19.16
C LYS A 194 -34.04 12.25 -18.02
N LEU A 195 -33.91 12.71 -16.78
CA LEU A 195 -34.18 11.88 -15.60
C LEU A 195 -35.59 11.26 -15.64
N VAL A 196 -36.60 12.03 -16.03
CA VAL A 196 -37.98 11.54 -16.14
C VAL A 196 -38.10 10.41 -17.16
N ASP A 197 -37.46 10.57 -18.33
CA ASP A 197 -37.49 9.57 -19.40
C ASP A 197 -36.77 8.29 -18.95
N PHE A 198 -35.60 8.43 -18.31
CA PHE A 198 -34.87 7.30 -17.73
C PHE A 198 -35.72 6.53 -16.72
N MET A 199 -36.39 7.23 -15.80
CA MET A 199 -37.22 6.60 -14.77
C MET A 199 -38.42 5.86 -15.37
N ASN A 200 -38.98 6.35 -16.47
CA ASN A 200 -40.07 5.68 -17.18
C ASN A 200 -39.61 4.43 -17.95
N ASP A 201 -38.37 4.44 -18.46
CA ASP A 201 -37.79 3.32 -19.19
C ASP A 201 -37.39 2.14 -18.29
N VAL A 202 -37.27 2.36 -16.98
CA VAL A 202 -37.07 1.26 -16.03
C VAL A 202 -38.38 0.47 -15.88
N ILE A 203 -38.44 -0.63 -16.62
CA ILE A 203 -39.56 -1.58 -16.64
C ILE A 203 -39.71 -2.21 -15.25
N MET A 204 -40.88 -2.03 -14.64
CA MET A 204 -41.29 -2.68 -13.39
C MET A 204 -42.45 -3.64 -13.66
N ASP A 205 -42.47 -4.77 -12.96
CA ASP A 205 -43.63 -5.67 -13.02
C ASP A 205 -44.85 -5.01 -12.39
N ASN A 206 -46.02 -5.26 -12.97
CA ASN A 206 -47.31 -4.75 -12.47
C ASN A 206 -47.67 -5.22 -11.04
N GLY A 207 -46.94 -6.20 -10.50
CA GLY A 207 -47.12 -6.70 -9.13
C GLY A 207 -46.25 -6.01 -8.07
N VAL A 208 -45.44 -5.02 -8.44
CA VAL A 208 -44.61 -4.27 -7.49
C VAL A 208 -45.48 -3.26 -6.74
N ALA A 209 -45.54 -3.38 -5.42
CA ALA A 209 -46.38 -2.53 -4.57
C ALA A 209 -46.01 -1.03 -4.66
N ASP A 210 -44.72 -0.71 -4.82
CA ASP A 210 -44.23 0.65 -5.01
C ASP A 210 -43.18 0.72 -6.13
N ALA A 211 -43.66 0.84 -7.37
CA ALA A 211 -42.80 0.97 -8.54
C ALA A 211 -41.95 2.25 -8.51
N THR A 212 -42.38 3.30 -7.82
CA THR A 212 -41.63 4.57 -7.75
C THR A 212 -40.42 4.41 -6.84
N HIS A 213 -40.60 3.79 -5.68
CA HIS A 213 -39.51 3.50 -4.76
C HIS A 213 -38.44 2.60 -5.39
N GLU A 214 -38.87 1.55 -6.09
CA GLU A 214 -37.94 0.65 -6.80
C GLU A 214 -37.14 1.38 -7.90
N ARG A 215 -37.78 2.29 -8.65
CA ARG A 215 -37.06 3.08 -9.68
C ARG A 215 -36.03 4.00 -9.05
N ASN A 216 -36.36 4.61 -7.90
CA ASN A 216 -35.43 5.44 -7.16
C ASN A 216 -34.27 4.61 -6.61
N ALA A 217 -34.52 3.40 -6.11
CA ALA A 217 -33.48 2.48 -5.67
C ALA A 217 -32.54 2.08 -6.82
N VAL A 218 -33.07 1.83 -8.02
CA VAL A 218 -32.27 1.56 -9.23
C VAL A 218 -31.38 2.77 -9.56
N LEU A 219 -31.96 3.99 -9.61
CA LEU A 219 -31.22 5.21 -9.88
C LEU A 219 -30.11 5.43 -8.84
N GLN A 220 -30.44 5.32 -7.56
CA GLN A 220 -29.52 5.50 -6.45
C GLN A 220 -28.38 4.48 -6.51
N ALA A 221 -28.69 3.20 -6.73
CA ALA A 221 -27.66 2.16 -6.85
C ALA A 221 -26.69 2.44 -8.00
N LEU A 222 -27.17 2.95 -9.14
CA LEU A 222 -26.30 3.32 -10.25
C LEU A 222 -25.45 4.56 -9.95
N GLN A 223 -25.99 5.55 -9.24
CA GLN A 223 -25.26 6.75 -8.84
C GLN A 223 -24.22 6.48 -7.75
N GLU A 224 -24.57 5.75 -6.69
CA GLU A 224 -23.69 5.40 -5.58
C GLU A 224 -22.46 4.59 -6.03
N ASN A 225 -22.64 3.75 -7.05
CA ASN A 225 -21.54 2.99 -7.65
C ASN A 225 -20.82 3.73 -8.79
N GLU A 226 -21.16 5.00 -9.02
CA GLU A 226 -20.56 5.89 -10.03
C GLU A 226 -20.70 5.35 -11.46
N LEU A 227 -21.76 4.57 -11.75
CA LEU A 227 -22.03 4.00 -13.07
C LEU A 227 -22.76 4.99 -13.98
N ILE A 228 -23.48 5.93 -13.37
CA ILE A 228 -24.14 7.05 -14.04
C ILE A 228 -23.83 8.35 -13.29
N GLU A 229 -23.94 9.46 -14.01
CA GLU A 229 -23.94 10.80 -13.45
C GLU A 229 -25.24 11.51 -13.81
N VAL A 230 -25.72 12.37 -12.92
CA VAL A 230 -26.90 13.19 -13.16
C VAL A 230 -26.50 14.65 -13.13
N LYS A 231 -26.46 15.27 -14.32
CA LYS A 231 -26.07 16.68 -14.49
C LYS A 231 -27.22 17.41 -15.17
N SER A 232 -27.66 18.52 -14.56
CA SER A 232 -28.71 19.38 -15.13
C SER A 232 -30.00 18.63 -15.49
N GLY A 233 -30.38 17.63 -14.70
CA GLY A 233 -31.56 16.79 -14.95
C GLY A 233 -31.41 15.78 -16.10
N GLN A 234 -30.21 15.61 -16.65
CA GLN A 234 -29.87 14.57 -17.61
C GLN A 234 -29.06 13.46 -16.93
N VAL A 235 -29.36 12.22 -17.29
CA VAL A 235 -28.65 11.02 -16.87
C VAL A 235 -27.72 10.59 -17.99
N SER A 236 -26.43 10.52 -17.71
CA SER A 236 -25.40 10.02 -18.62
C SER A 236 -24.63 8.88 -17.96
N ILE A 237 -24.19 7.93 -18.79
CA ILE A 237 -23.32 6.84 -18.35
C ILE A 237 -21.88 7.34 -18.18
N THR A 238 -21.21 6.92 -17.11
CA THR A 238 -19.79 7.24 -16.87
C THR A 238 -18.87 6.28 -17.63
N ASP A 239 -17.56 6.59 -17.69
CA ASP A 239 -16.56 5.66 -18.24
C ASP A 239 -16.53 4.33 -17.49
N LYS A 240 -16.70 4.38 -16.16
CA LYS A 240 -16.82 3.19 -15.30
C LYS A 240 -18.06 2.37 -15.66
N GLY A 241 -19.20 3.04 -15.85
CA GLY A 241 -20.44 2.40 -16.31
C GLY A 241 -20.27 1.68 -17.64
N ARG A 242 -19.63 2.31 -18.62
CA ARG A 242 -19.34 1.70 -19.94
C ARG A 242 -18.45 0.47 -19.81
N ARG A 243 -17.33 0.58 -19.09
CA ARG A 243 -16.40 -0.54 -18.86
C ARG A 243 -17.06 -1.71 -18.13
N PHE A 244 -17.95 -1.42 -17.17
CA PHE A 244 -18.73 -2.44 -16.49
C PHE A 244 -19.68 -3.18 -17.46
N LEU A 245 -20.37 -2.45 -18.33
CA LEU A 245 -21.24 -3.04 -19.35
C LEU A 245 -20.47 -3.90 -20.37
N ASP A 246 -19.25 -3.48 -20.74
CA ASP A 246 -18.33 -4.27 -21.57
C ASP A 246 -17.94 -5.57 -20.86
N PHE A 247 -17.61 -5.48 -19.57
CA PHE A 247 -17.23 -6.64 -18.75
C PHE A 247 -18.33 -7.70 -18.67
N ILE A 248 -19.59 -7.30 -18.48
CA ILE A 248 -20.73 -8.24 -18.45
C ILE A 248 -21.24 -8.62 -19.85
N GLY A 249 -20.65 -8.08 -20.92
CA GLY A 249 -21.00 -8.41 -22.30
C GLY A 249 -22.30 -7.77 -22.82
N LEU A 250 -22.80 -6.71 -22.19
CA LEU A 250 -24.03 -6.01 -22.60
C LEU A 250 -23.77 -4.84 -23.55
N ALA A 251 -22.55 -4.30 -23.62
CA ALA A 251 -22.21 -3.20 -24.51
C ALA A 251 -21.87 -3.60 -25.96
N ARG A 252 -21.54 -4.87 -26.22
CA ARG A 252 -21.13 -5.37 -27.55
C ARG A 252 -22.27 -5.78 -28.50
N ARG A 253 -23.51 -5.35 -28.26
CA ARG A 253 -24.62 -5.58 -29.20
C ARG A 253 -24.93 -4.30 -29.98
N GLY A 254 -24.05 -3.99 -30.94
CA GLY A 254 -24.23 -2.98 -31.97
C GLY A 254 -23.61 -3.47 -33.26
#